data_AF-A0A7S3QAL6-F1
#
_entry.id   AF-A0A7S3QAL6-F1
#
_cell.length_a   1.000
_cell.length_b   1.000
_cell.length_c   1.000
_cell.angle_alpha   90.00
_cell.angle_beta   90.00
_cell.angle_gamma   90.00
#
_symmetry.space_group_name_H-M   'P 1'
#
loop_
_entity.id
_entity.type
_entity.pdbx_description
1 polymer ?
#
loop_
_entity_poly.entity_id
_entity_poly.type
_entity_poly.pdbx_seq_one_letter_code
_entity_poly.pdbx_strand_id
1 'polypeptide(L)'
;QGDSGGPLFDSDNDALVGVTSWGYGCADADYPGVYARISDQFPWIKEVICSSHGSPKPSFCGDNPPPPSPGPPAPPTPTPPSPSPPSCVNDPIDWNDSDGAFYNCDWYGEGDNCATYGDEFENDGKTANKACCACGG
;
A
#
# COMPACT_ATOMS: atom_id res chain seq x y z
N GLN A 1 1.58 16.55 -0.82
CA GLN A 1 2.69 15.57 -0.86
C GLN A 1 3.86 16.16 -1.63
N GLY A 2 5.09 15.82 -1.24
CA GLY A 2 6.34 16.36 -1.79
C GLY A 2 7.64 15.73 -1.25
N ASP A 3 7.58 14.86 -0.25
CA ASP A 3 8.77 14.26 0.40
C ASP A 3 9.28 12.97 -0.26
N SER A 4 8.60 12.49 -1.32
CA SER A 4 9.03 11.31 -2.08
C SER A 4 10.43 11.50 -2.66
N GLY A 5 11.28 10.49 -2.50
CA GLY A 5 12.71 10.58 -2.85
C GLY A 5 13.59 11.11 -1.72
N GLY A 6 13.02 11.59 -0.61
CA GLY A 6 13.76 12.05 0.57
C GLY A 6 14.48 10.91 1.32
N PRO A 7 15.56 11.22 2.05
CA PRO A 7 16.35 10.21 2.78
C PRO A 7 15.68 9.78 4.09
N LEU A 8 15.77 8.48 4.41
CA LEU A 8 15.62 7.96 5.76
C LEU A 8 17.01 7.61 6.29
N PHE A 9 17.42 8.31 7.34
CA PHE A 9 18.79 8.27 7.87
C PHE A 9 18.80 7.74 9.31
N ASP A 10 19.67 6.78 9.56
CA ASP A 10 19.99 6.25 10.89
C ASP A 10 21.20 7.00 11.44
N SER A 11 20.95 7.86 12.42
CA SER A 11 21.97 8.69 13.06
C SER A 11 22.94 7.91 13.94
N ASP A 12 22.52 6.78 14.49
CA ASP A 12 23.35 6.00 15.42
C ASP A 12 24.43 5.23 14.66
N ASN A 13 24.09 4.78 13.45
CA ASN A 13 24.99 4.04 12.56
C ASN A 13 25.59 4.91 11.43
N ASP A 14 25.29 6.21 11.40
CA ASP A 14 25.70 7.15 10.35
C ASP A 14 25.37 6.62 8.93
N ALA A 15 24.16 6.06 8.78
CA ALA A 15 23.79 5.26 7.62
C ALA A 15 22.51 5.75 6.94
N LEU A 16 22.56 5.90 5.61
CA LEU A 16 21.36 6.06 4.81
C LEU A 16 20.69 4.70 4.61
N VAL A 17 19.52 4.50 5.21
CA VAL A 17 18.85 3.18 5.27
C VAL A 17 17.67 3.05 4.31
N GLY A 18 17.07 4.17 3.91
CA GLY A 18 15.93 4.15 3.01
C GLY A 18 15.70 5.43 2.22
N VAL A 19 14.78 5.34 1.26
CA VAL A 19 14.28 6.47 0.47
C VAL A 19 12.76 6.51 0.57
N THR A 20 12.17 7.66 0.88
CA THR A 20 10.72 7.84 0.99
C THR A 20 10.04 7.44 -0.31
N SER A 21 9.09 6.51 -0.25
CA SER A 21 8.38 6.00 -1.43
C SER A 21 6.94 6.51 -1.45
N TRP A 22 6.09 6.00 -0.56
CA TRP A 22 4.66 6.32 -0.51
C TRP A 22 4.09 6.15 0.90
N GLY A 23 2.83 6.54 1.08
CA GLY A 23 2.04 6.32 2.29
C GLY A 23 0.57 6.65 2.00
N TYR A 24 -0.33 6.16 2.85
CA TYR A 24 -1.74 6.53 2.79
C TYR A 24 -1.96 7.79 3.65
N GLY A 25 -2.52 8.84 3.05
CA GLY A 25 -2.66 10.12 3.74
C GLY A 25 -1.30 10.75 4.11
N CYS A 26 -1.25 11.39 5.28
CA CYS A 26 -0.03 11.96 5.86
C CYS A 26 -0.10 11.85 7.38
N ALA A 27 0.89 11.19 7.99
CA ALA A 27 0.99 10.97 9.44
C ALA A 27 -0.26 10.31 10.07
N ASP A 28 -0.90 9.42 9.32
CA ASP A 28 -1.97 8.59 9.84
C ASP A 28 -1.37 7.49 10.73
N ALA A 29 -1.96 7.30 11.92
CA ALA A 29 -1.45 6.35 12.92
C ALA A 29 -1.60 4.89 12.47
N ASP A 30 -2.63 4.60 11.66
CA ASP A 30 -2.91 3.25 11.16
C ASP A 30 -2.13 2.93 9.88
N TYR A 31 -1.60 3.96 9.20
CA TYR A 31 -0.89 3.81 7.93
C TYR A 31 0.53 4.42 7.98
N PRO A 32 1.54 3.63 8.37
CA PRO A 32 2.92 4.10 8.40
C PRO A 32 3.45 4.40 7.00
N GLY A 33 4.44 5.29 6.93
CA GLY A 33 5.16 5.58 5.69
C GLY A 33 5.96 4.38 5.19
N VAL A 34 6.03 4.21 3.88
CA VAL A 34 6.74 3.12 3.20
C VAL A 34 7.98 3.66 2.50
N TYR A 35 9.11 2.99 2.73
CA TYR A 35 10.45 3.38 2.26
C TYR A 35 11.09 2.28 1.41
N ALA A 36 11.81 2.65 0.37
CA ALA A 36 12.65 1.73 -0.39
C ALA A 36 13.92 1.38 0.42
N ARG A 37 14.20 0.09 0.59
CA ARG A 37 15.30 -0.41 1.42
C ARG A 37 16.64 -0.38 0.69
N ILE A 38 17.58 0.44 1.17
CA ILE A 38 18.87 0.66 0.49
C ILE A 38 19.79 -0.55 0.57
N SER A 39 19.79 -1.29 1.70
CA SER A 39 20.66 -2.47 1.85
C SER A 39 20.45 -3.50 0.74
N ASP A 40 19.22 -3.65 0.28
CA ASP A 40 18.84 -4.65 -0.73
C ASP A 40 19.23 -4.19 -2.15
N GLN A 41 19.25 -2.87 -2.37
CA GLN A 41 19.61 -2.25 -3.66
C GLN A 41 21.09 -1.86 -3.75
N PHE A 42 21.85 -1.95 -2.65
CA PHE A 42 23.24 -1.52 -2.59
C PHE A 42 24.14 -2.16 -3.67
N PRO A 43 24.01 -3.47 -4.03
CA PRO A 43 24.79 -4.05 -5.13
C PRO A 43 24.59 -3.32 -6.46
N TRP A 44 23.35 -3.01 -6.82
CA TRP A 44 23.01 -2.27 -8.04
C TRP A 44 23.50 -0.81 -7.97
N ILE A 45 23.29 -0.12 -6.85
CA ILE A 45 23.79 1.25 -6.65
C ILE A 45 25.30 1.30 -6.84
N LYS A 46 26.02 0.35 -6.22
CA LYS A 46 27.48 0.22 -6.35
C LYS A 46 27.88 0.00 -7.80
N GLU A 47 27.25 -0.93 -8.51
CA GLU A 47 27.53 -1.18 -9.93
C GLU A 47 27.34 0.07 -10.79
N VAL A 48 26.20 0.75 -10.67
CA VAL A 48 25.89 1.96 -11.44
C VAL A 48 26.92 3.05 -11.18
N ILE A 49 27.25 3.33 -9.91
CA ILE A 49 28.24 4.36 -9.57
C ILE A 49 29.61 3.97 -10.12
N CYS A 50 30.05 2.74 -9.90
CA CYS A 50 31.41 2.32 -10.24
C CYS A 50 31.64 2.11 -11.75
N SER A 51 30.57 1.88 -12.52
CA SER A 51 30.60 1.79 -13.98
C SER A 51 30.48 3.15 -14.67
N SER A 52 29.73 4.10 -14.07
CA SER A 52 29.49 5.42 -14.67
C SER A 52 30.47 6.52 -14.19
N HIS A 53 31.24 6.28 -13.12
CA HIS A 53 32.26 7.23 -12.66
C HIS A 53 33.57 7.15 -13.44
N GLY A 54 34.08 8.33 -13.81
CA GLY A 54 35.46 8.54 -14.24
C GLY A 54 36.47 8.46 -13.09
N SER A 55 37.75 8.65 -13.40
CA SER A 55 38.82 8.64 -12.39
C SER A 55 38.90 9.97 -11.61
N PRO A 56 39.05 9.94 -10.27
CA PRO A 56 39.16 8.77 -9.41
C PRO A 56 37.79 8.17 -9.05
N LYS A 57 37.73 6.84 -9.00
CA LYS A 57 36.54 6.13 -8.54
C LYS A 57 36.38 6.25 -7.02
N PRO A 58 35.14 6.22 -6.50
CA PRO A 58 34.90 6.10 -5.07
C PRO A 58 35.61 4.88 -4.46
N SER A 59 36.08 5.01 -3.22
CA SER A 59 36.85 3.97 -2.52
C SER A 59 36.10 2.64 -2.37
N PHE A 60 34.76 2.66 -2.36
CA PHE A 60 33.95 1.45 -2.26
C PHE A 60 33.89 0.64 -3.56
N CYS A 61 34.37 1.17 -4.69
CA CYS A 61 34.32 0.48 -5.98
C CYS A 61 35.25 -0.74 -6.08
N GLY A 62 36.40 -0.73 -5.39
CA GLY A 62 37.43 -1.77 -5.53
C GLY A 62 38.00 -1.92 -6.96
N ASP A 63 39.04 -2.75 -7.10
CA ASP A 63 39.71 -3.02 -8.39
C ASP A 63 39.10 -4.20 -9.16
N ASN A 64 38.23 -4.99 -8.54
CA ASN A 64 37.55 -6.10 -9.19
C ASN A 64 36.19 -5.62 -9.71
N PRO A 65 35.94 -5.68 -11.04
CA PRO A 65 34.63 -5.36 -11.55
C PRO A 65 33.61 -6.31 -10.91
N PRO A 66 32.49 -5.80 -10.39
CA PRO A 66 31.43 -6.68 -9.94
C PRO A 66 30.98 -7.53 -11.14
N PRO A 67 30.63 -8.82 -10.94
CA PRO A 67 29.93 -9.57 -11.96
C PRO A 67 28.70 -8.77 -12.41
N PRO A 68 28.25 -8.90 -13.69
CA PRO A 68 27.06 -8.21 -14.16
C PRO A 68 25.94 -8.52 -13.18
N SER A 69 25.42 -7.48 -12.51
CA SER A 69 24.37 -7.68 -11.54
C SER A 69 23.16 -8.21 -12.32
N PRO A 70 22.38 -9.15 -11.75
CA PRO A 70 20.98 -9.21 -12.11
C PRO A 70 20.47 -7.78 -12.08
N GLY A 71 19.76 -7.34 -13.13
CA GLY A 71 19.10 -6.03 -13.11
C GLY A 71 18.36 -5.86 -11.79
N PRO A 72 18.06 -4.61 -11.37
CA PRO A 72 17.38 -4.35 -10.10
C PRO A 72 16.31 -5.42 -9.91
N PRO A 73 16.34 -6.18 -8.79
CA PRO A 73 15.38 -7.25 -8.59
C PRO A 73 14.04 -6.66 -8.97
N ALA A 74 13.37 -7.29 -9.95
CA ALA A 74 12.07 -6.80 -10.41
C ALA A 74 11.32 -6.40 -9.15
N PRO A 75 10.76 -5.17 -9.07
CA PRO A 75 10.07 -4.70 -7.87
C PRO A 75 9.27 -5.88 -7.37
N PRO A 76 9.45 -6.29 -6.09
CA PRO A 76 9.01 -7.59 -5.60
C PRO A 76 7.69 -7.86 -6.27
N THR A 77 7.66 -8.88 -7.16
CA THR A 77 6.46 -9.15 -7.97
C THR A 77 5.33 -9.02 -6.97
N PRO A 78 4.37 -8.09 -7.17
CA PRO A 78 3.35 -7.85 -6.16
C PRO A 78 2.92 -9.22 -5.73
N THR A 79 3.16 -9.53 -4.45
CA THR A 79 2.93 -10.87 -3.90
C THR A 79 1.60 -11.31 -4.50
N PRO A 80 1.51 -12.48 -5.17
CA PRO A 80 0.26 -12.89 -5.80
C PRO A 80 -0.83 -12.57 -4.79
N PRO A 81 -1.85 -11.76 -5.16
CA PRO A 81 -2.75 -11.17 -4.20
C PRO A 81 -3.11 -12.30 -3.25
N SER A 82 -2.77 -12.11 -1.97
CA SER A 82 -3.35 -12.91 -0.89
C SER A 82 -4.79 -13.15 -1.32
N PRO A 83 -5.25 -14.43 -1.42
CA PRO A 83 -6.48 -14.77 -2.08
C PRO A 83 -7.48 -13.70 -1.74
N SER A 84 -7.97 -13.01 -2.78
CA SER A 84 -8.80 -11.83 -2.64
C SER A 84 -9.68 -12.04 -1.42
N PRO A 85 -9.71 -11.11 -0.44
CA PRO A 85 -10.73 -11.22 0.59
C PRO A 85 -12.04 -11.51 -0.16
N PRO A 86 -12.85 -12.48 0.31
CA PRO A 86 -14.06 -12.85 -0.41
C PRO A 86 -14.71 -11.54 -0.81
N SER A 87 -14.93 -11.35 -2.13
CA SER A 87 -15.68 -10.22 -2.68
C SER A 87 -16.76 -9.92 -1.67
N CYS A 88 -16.77 -8.71 -1.08
CA CYS A 88 -17.68 -8.45 0.04
C CYS A 88 -19.06 -8.97 -0.35
N VAL A 89 -19.57 -9.91 0.44
CA VAL A 89 -20.86 -10.53 0.18
C VAL A 89 -21.85 -9.86 1.09
N ASN A 90 -23.02 -9.54 0.56
CA ASN A 90 -24.11 -9.11 1.42
C ASN A 90 -24.39 -10.25 2.41
N ASP A 91 -24.46 -9.93 3.70
CA ASP A 91 -24.73 -10.91 4.75
C ASP A 91 -25.86 -10.41 5.66
N PRO A 92 -27.09 -10.95 5.52
CA PRO A 92 -27.50 -11.98 4.56
C PRO A 92 -27.55 -11.48 3.11
N ILE A 93 -27.48 -12.40 2.14
CA ILE A 93 -27.43 -12.07 0.69
C ILE A 93 -28.63 -11.25 0.22
N ASP A 94 -29.80 -11.47 0.85
CA ASP A 94 -31.07 -10.80 0.58
C ASP A 94 -31.41 -9.77 1.66
N TRP A 95 -30.40 -9.13 2.27
CA TRP A 95 -30.66 -8.14 3.31
C TRP A 95 -31.40 -6.91 2.76
N ASN A 96 -32.41 -6.49 3.50
CA ASN A 96 -33.11 -5.21 3.37
C ASN A 96 -33.30 -4.61 4.75
N ASP A 97 -33.52 -3.30 4.81
CA ASP A 97 -33.75 -2.60 6.08
C ASP A 97 -35.16 -2.85 6.67
N SER A 98 -35.43 -2.26 7.83
CA SER A 98 -36.71 -2.41 8.54
C SER A 98 -37.92 -1.76 7.82
N ASP A 99 -37.68 -0.85 6.88
CA ASP A 99 -38.73 -0.11 6.17
C ASP A 99 -39.25 -0.87 4.94
N GLY A 100 -38.52 -1.91 4.51
CA GLY A 100 -39.05 -2.96 3.64
C GLY A 100 -38.08 -3.42 2.54
N ALA A 101 -38.51 -4.44 1.79
CA ALA A 101 -37.68 -5.12 0.78
C ALA A 101 -37.19 -4.23 -0.39
N PHE A 102 -37.72 -3.01 -0.54
CA PHE A 102 -37.25 -2.05 -1.53
C PHE A 102 -35.88 -1.46 -1.15
N TYR A 103 -35.61 -1.29 0.14
CA TYR A 103 -34.38 -0.72 0.66
C TYR A 103 -33.34 -1.82 0.89
N ASN A 104 -32.94 -2.44 -0.21
CA ASN A 104 -31.94 -3.50 -0.24
C ASN A 104 -30.53 -2.94 -0.50
N CYS A 105 -29.53 -3.83 -0.51
CA CYS A 105 -28.14 -3.43 -0.76
C CYS A 105 -27.88 -2.77 -2.12
N ASP A 106 -28.74 -2.97 -3.12
CA ASP A 106 -28.64 -2.26 -4.39
C ASP A 106 -29.05 -0.79 -4.22
N TRP A 107 -30.17 -0.54 -3.52
CA TRP A 107 -30.63 0.82 -3.21
C TRP A 107 -29.64 1.59 -2.35
N TYR A 108 -29.10 0.95 -1.31
CA TYR A 108 -28.09 1.57 -0.45
C TYR A 108 -26.78 1.86 -1.20
N GLY A 109 -26.45 1.07 -2.22
CA GLY A 109 -25.29 1.30 -3.08
C GLY A 109 -25.42 2.45 -4.08
N GLU A 110 -26.60 3.09 -4.19
CA GLU A 110 -26.80 4.23 -5.08
C GLU A 110 -26.42 5.56 -4.39
N GLY A 111 -25.53 6.32 -5.01
CA GLY A 111 -25.17 7.66 -4.58
C GLY A 111 -24.62 7.70 -3.14
N ASP A 112 -25.20 8.55 -2.31
CA ASP A 112 -24.78 8.77 -0.92
C ASP A 112 -25.67 8.02 0.11
N ASN A 113 -26.45 7.02 -0.33
CA ASN A 113 -27.44 6.35 0.53
C ASN A 113 -26.79 5.63 1.73
N CYS A 114 -25.66 4.93 1.54
CA CYS A 114 -24.88 4.37 2.65
C CYS A 114 -24.41 5.43 3.65
N ALA A 115 -23.92 6.57 3.16
CA ALA A 115 -23.41 7.64 4.03
C ALA A 115 -24.53 8.38 4.77
N THR A 116 -25.72 8.45 4.18
CA THR A 116 -26.86 9.21 4.72
C THR A 116 -27.73 8.37 5.64
N TYR A 117 -27.97 7.10 5.30
CA TYR A 117 -28.93 6.23 5.98
C TYR A 117 -28.35 4.88 6.43
N GLY A 118 -27.08 4.59 6.12
CA GLY A 118 -26.53 3.24 6.27
C GLY A 118 -26.28 2.76 7.70
N ASP A 119 -26.37 3.64 8.69
CA ASP A 119 -26.34 3.31 10.13
C ASP A 119 -27.75 3.30 10.76
N GLU A 120 -28.78 3.63 9.99
CA GLU A 120 -30.17 3.64 10.43
C GLU A 120 -30.89 2.36 9.97
N PHE A 121 -32.16 2.20 10.40
CA PHE A 121 -33.07 1.15 9.92
C PHE A 121 -32.55 -0.29 10.07
N GLU A 122 -31.97 -0.61 11.24
CA GLU A 122 -31.43 -1.94 11.55
C GLU A 122 -32.48 -3.05 11.31
N ASN A 123 -32.09 -4.07 10.54
CA ASN A 123 -32.87 -5.29 10.35
C ASN A 123 -32.00 -6.52 10.59
N ASP A 124 -32.53 -7.50 11.32
CA ASP A 124 -31.81 -8.71 11.75
C ASP A 124 -30.46 -8.44 12.45
N GLY A 125 -30.37 -7.34 13.22
CA GLY A 125 -29.16 -7.01 13.99
C GLY A 125 -28.05 -6.34 13.18
N LYS A 126 -28.34 -5.94 11.93
CA LYS A 126 -27.37 -5.29 11.03
C LYS A 126 -27.99 -4.07 10.36
N THR A 127 -27.17 -3.05 10.14
CA THR A 127 -27.48 -1.87 9.33
C THR A 127 -26.89 -2.05 7.94
N ALA A 128 -27.22 -1.19 6.97
CA ALA A 128 -26.69 -1.32 5.61
C ALA A 128 -25.16 -1.25 5.57
N ASN A 129 -24.53 -0.43 6.42
CA ASN A 129 -23.07 -0.35 6.57
C ASN A 129 -22.41 -1.63 7.12
N LYS A 130 -23.19 -2.56 7.67
CA LYS A 130 -22.72 -3.87 8.18
C LYS A 130 -23.19 -5.04 7.34
N ALA A 131 -24.30 -4.90 6.63
CA ALA A 131 -24.92 -5.97 5.85
C ALA A 131 -24.56 -5.89 4.37
N CYS A 132 -24.29 -4.70 3.84
CA CYS A 132 -24.13 -4.47 2.40
C CYS A 132 -22.68 -4.17 2.02
N CYS A 133 -22.16 -4.95 1.08
CA CYS A 133 -20.85 -4.74 0.47
C CYS A 133 -20.72 -3.35 -0.17
N ALA A 134 -21.80 -2.85 -0.77
CA ALA A 134 -21.84 -1.51 -1.37
C ALA A 134 -21.58 -0.38 -0.35
N CYS A 135 -21.81 -0.64 0.94
CA CYS A 135 -21.59 0.29 2.03
C CYS A 135 -20.28 0.04 2.80
N GLY A 136 -19.44 -0.89 2.35
CA GLY A 136 -18.18 -1.23 3.00
C GLY A 136 -18.29 -2.26 4.14
N GLY A 137 -19.42 -2.99 4.20
CA GLY A 137 -19.64 -4.13 5.10
C GLY A 137 -18.86 -5.38 4.70
#